data_AF-A0A4Z1FAE4-F1
#
_entry.id   AF-A0A4Z1FAE4-F1
#
_cell.length_a   1.000
_cell.length_b   1.000
_cell.length_c   1.000
_cell.angle_alpha   90.00
_cell.angle_beta   90.00
_cell.angle_gamma   90.00
#
_symmetry.space_group_name_H-M   'P 1'
#
loop_
_entity.id
_entity.type
_entity.pdbx_description
1 polymer ?
#
loop_
_entity_poly.entity_id
_entity_poly.type
_entity_poly.pdbx_seq_one_letter_code
_entity_poly.pdbx_strand_id
1 'polypeptide(L)'
;MAPGTDSLTLLFAKGNKLEEVNSILFSGHKTGDPYSHFSNFYMENFKDDQGVTYTCGEACFQAVKAWRIGDMSKFAQIAHAKSGYEAKKLGNEVKGLDVADWNKISSLVMRNTIYYKYRNNPANREDLINTGNKCLVEARDDPVWGTGLKTAALAWNTPISQWPGDNKLGEELMRARRYFQALRNQENRFDDKADEFAPETSQEDHAMTEGMMILPDNGHPERVEKRIVAPFEEIKASNESNERKRKFDQTLGEMIERNKIFLKRLKGSKGSED
;
A
#
# COMPACT_ATOMS: atom_id res chain seq x y z
N MET A 1 3.67 -11.02 -16.86
CA MET A 1 4.31 -12.17 -16.21
C MET A 1 3.32 -12.74 -15.20
N ALA A 2 3.51 -13.96 -14.71
CA ALA A 2 2.72 -14.46 -13.58
C ALA A 2 3.30 -13.91 -12.26
N PRO A 3 2.52 -13.88 -11.16
CA PRO A 3 3.03 -13.48 -9.86
C PRO A 3 4.27 -14.28 -9.46
N GLY A 4 5.28 -13.59 -8.89
CA GLY A 4 6.53 -14.19 -8.43
C GLY A 4 6.33 -15.20 -7.30
N THR A 5 7.28 -16.12 -7.09
CA THR A 5 7.17 -17.18 -6.06
C THR A 5 7.07 -16.67 -4.63
N ASP A 6 7.48 -15.44 -4.38
CA ASP A 6 7.39 -14.71 -3.11
C ASP A 6 6.15 -13.80 -3.03
N SER A 7 5.30 -13.78 -4.06
CA SER A 7 4.05 -13.00 -4.08
C SER A 7 3.11 -13.43 -2.98
N LEU A 8 2.42 -12.45 -2.38
CA LEU A 8 1.30 -12.75 -1.49
C LEU A 8 0.21 -13.52 -2.24
N THR A 9 0.04 -13.27 -3.54
CA THR A 9 -0.91 -13.99 -4.39
C THR A 9 -0.65 -15.49 -4.39
N LEU A 10 0.59 -15.94 -4.64
CA LEU A 10 0.93 -17.37 -4.60
C LEU A 10 0.92 -17.96 -3.19
N LEU A 11 1.23 -17.16 -2.15
CA LEU A 11 1.17 -17.64 -0.76
C LEU A 11 -0.23 -18.13 -0.36
N PHE A 12 -1.29 -17.51 -0.89
CA PHE A 12 -2.68 -17.93 -0.66
C PHE A 12 -3.18 -18.98 -1.66
N ALA A 13 -2.40 -19.30 -2.67
CA ALA A 13 -2.76 -20.29 -3.66
C ALA A 13 -2.58 -21.71 -3.12
N LYS A 14 -3.54 -22.60 -3.42
CA LYS A 14 -3.40 -24.03 -3.15
C LYS A 14 -3.22 -24.77 -4.46
N GLY A 15 -2.08 -25.43 -4.63
CA GLY A 15 -1.77 -26.12 -5.88
C GLY A 15 -1.84 -25.20 -7.10
N ASN A 16 -1.36 -23.95 -6.96
CA ASN A 16 -1.35 -22.94 -8.02
C ASN A 16 -2.75 -22.46 -8.50
N LYS A 17 -3.79 -22.68 -7.67
CA LYS A 17 -5.14 -22.21 -7.90
C LYS A 17 -5.62 -21.37 -6.72
N LEU A 18 -6.47 -20.40 -7.02
CA LEU A 18 -7.22 -19.69 -6.01
C LEU A 18 -8.27 -20.64 -5.40
N GLU A 19 -8.66 -20.40 -4.15
CA GLU A 19 -9.79 -21.07 -3.49
C GLU A 19 -10.86 -20.03 -3.12
N GLU A 20 -12.14 -20.31 -3.40
CA GLU A 20 -13.26 -19.39 -3.12
C GLU A 20 -13.34 -18.99 -1.64
N VAL A 21 -13.10 -19.94 -0.74
CA VAL A 21 -13.10 -19.70 0.71
C VAL A 21 -12.01 -18.72 1.14
N ASN A 22 -10.94 -18.57 0.35
CA ASN A 22 -9.74 -17.81 0.71
C ASN A 22 -9.43 -16.66 -0.26
N SER A 23 -10.29 -16.35 -1.24
CA SER A 23 -9.98 -15.31 -2.24
C SER A 23 -11.18 -14.43 -2.53
N ILE A 24 -10.91 -13.15 -2.79
CA ILE A 24 -11.86 -12.17 -3.32
C ILE A 24 -11.30 -11.68 -4.64
N LEU A 25 -12.05 -11.92 -5.71
CA LEU A 25 -11.79 -11.29 -6.99
C LEU A 25 -12.69 -10.06 -7.09
N PHE A 26 -12.10 -8.97 -7.54
CA PHE A 26 -12.82 -7.75 -7.84
C PHE A 26 -12.49 -7.32 -9.26
N SER A 27 -13.51 -6.82 -9.94
CA SER A 27 -13.42 -6.30 -11.30
C SER A 27 -14.37 -5.12 -11.42
N GLY A 28 -13.88 -4.00 -11.92
CA GLY A 28 -14.69 -2.79 -12.05
C GLY A 28 -14.52 -1.80 -10.89
N HIS A 29 -15.30 -0.73 -10.93
CA HIS A 29 -15.14 0.42 -10.04
C HIS A 29 -16.42 1.27 -9.95
N LYS A 30 -17.56 0.70 -10.31
CA LYS A 30 -18.84 1.41 -10.21
C LYS A 30 -19.30 1.41 -8.77
N THR A 31 -19.74 2.58 -8.31
CA THR A 31 -20.34 2.73 -6.98
C THR A 31 -21.51 1.78 -6.79
N GLY A 32 -21.53 1.07 -5.65
CA GLY A 32 -22.55 0.08 -5.31
C GLY A 32 -22.19 -1.36 -5.69
N ASP A 33 -21.22 -1.58 -6.61
CA ASP A 33 -20.76 -2.93 -6.90
C ASP A 33 -19.90 -3.46 -5.73
N PRO A 34 -20.03 -4.75 -5.35
CA PRO A 34 -19.20 -5.35 -4.31
C PRO A 34 -17.71 -5.17 -4.60
N TYR A 35 -16.96 -4.73 -3.59
CA TYR A 35 -15.50 -4.56 -3.66
C TYR A 35 -15.01 -3.58 -4.73
N SER A 36 -15.90 -2.77 -5.32
CA SER A 36 -15.54 -1.77 -6.33
C SER A 36 -14.50 -0.76 -5.83
N HIS A 37 -14.54 -0.43 -4.53
CA HIS A 37 -13.57 0.45 -3.89
C HIS A 37 -12.16 -0.14 -3.78
N PHE A 38 -11.93 -1.42 -4.08
CA PHE A 38 -10.57 -1.96 -4.17
C PHE A 38 -9.84 -1.48 -5.44
N SER A 39 -10.59 -1.16 -6.50
CA SER A 39 -10.01 -0.62 -7.72
C SER A 39 -9.49 0.80 -7.53
N ASN A 40 -8.34 1.11 -8.13
CA ASN A 40 -7.82 2.47 -8.16
C ASN A 40 -8.64 3.43 -9.04
N PHE A 41 -9.54 2.89 -9.86
CA PHE A 41 -10.42 3.68 -10.72
C PHE A 41 -11.73 4.06 -10.00
N TYR A 42 -11.94 3.56 -8.78
CA TYR A 42 -13.08 3.93 -7.96
C TYR A 42 -13.02 5.40 -7.60
N MET A 43 -14.10 6.12 -7.88
CA MET A 43 -14.19 7.56 -7.64
C MET A 43 -14.48 7.81 -6.17
N GLU A 44 -13.47 8.34 -5.49
CA GLU A 44 -13.52 8.68 -4.08
C GLU A 44 -12.41 9.69 -3.80
N ASN A 45 -12.79 10.83 -3.24
CA ASN A 45 -11.83 11.88 -2.92
C ASN A 45 -10.98 11.48 -1.71
N PHE A 46 -9.69 11.77 -1.76
CA PHE A 46 -8.81 11.67 -0.60
C PHE A 46 -7.68 12.69 -0.70
N LYS A 47 -7.01 12.95 0.43
CA LYS A 47 -5.87 13.86 0.51
C LYS A 47 -4.58 13.13 0.87
N ASP A 48 -3.46 13.61 0.35
CA ASP A 48 -2.14 13.24 0.86
C ASP A 48 -1.75 14.09 2.08
N ASP A 49 -0.57 13.84 2.65
CA ASP A 49 -0.05 14.58 3.82
C ASP A 49 0.24 16.06 3.52
N GLN A 50 0.36 16.45 2.25
CA GLN A 50 0.54 17.84 1.83
C GLN A 50 -0.81 18.55 1.62
N GLY A 51 -1.93 17.85 1.79
CA GLY A 51 -3.27 18.38 1.61
C GLY A 51 -3.77 18.39 0.16
N VAL A 52 -3.01 17.83 -0.80
CA VAL A 52 -3.44 17.73 -2.20
C VAL A 52 -4.59 16.74 -2.29
N THR A 53 -5.68 17.17 -2.93
CA THR A 53 -6.88 16.33 -3.12
C THR A 53 -6.84 15.62 -4.46
N TYR A 54 -7.08 14.30 -4.44
CA TYR A 54 -7.18 13.46 -5.63
C TYR A 54 -8.59 12.87 -5.75
N THR A 55 -9.08 12.70 -6.97
CA THR A 55 -10.43 12.18 -7.24
C THR A 55 -10.56 10.66 -7.20
N CYS A 56 -9.44 9.95 -7.34
CA CYS A 56 -9.33 8.50 -7.22
C CYS A 56 -7.86 8.06 -7.10
N GLY A 57 -7.63 6.77 -6.86
CA GLY A 57 -6.28 6.21 -6.75
C GLY A 57 -5.46 6.38 -8.04
N GLU A 58 -6.09 6.18 -9.21
CA GLU A 58 -5.43 6.35 -10.50
C GLU A 58 -5.01 7.81 -10.72
N ALA A 59 -5.82 8.78 -10.30
CA ALA A 59 -5.47 10.20 -10.36
C ALA A 59 -4.20 10.50 -9.53
N CYS A 60 -4.12 10.01 -8.29
CA CYS A 60 -2.91 10.16 -7.47
C CYS A 60 -1.69 9.50 -8.13
N PHE A 61 -1.81 8.24 -8.55
CA PHE A 61 -0.71 7.49 -9.14
C PHE A 61 -0.15 8.14 -10.42
N GLN A 62 -1.04 8.63 -11.29
CA GLN A 62 -0.65 9.28 -12.53
C GLN A 62 -0.15 10.72 -12.29
N ALA A 63 -0.72 11.45 -11.34
CA ALA A 63 -0.29 12.81 -11.03
C ALA A 63 1.18 12.83 -10.56
N VAL A 64 1.60 11.85 -9.74
CA VAL A 64 2.99 11.73 -9.29
C VAL A 64 3.98 11.63 -10.46
N LYS A 65 3.59 11.08 -11.61
CA LYS A 65 4.44 11.11 -12.82
C LYS A 65 4.69 12.53 -13.33
N ALA A 66 3.65 13.35 -13.39
CA ALA A 66 3.76 14.75 -13.82
C ALA A 66 4.53 15.59 -12.80
N TRP A 67 4.35 15.32 -11.50
CA TRP A 67 5.16 15.95 -10.45
C TRP A 67 6.65 15.62 -10.59
N ARG A 68 6.99 14.35 -10.85
CA ARG A 68 8.38 13.88 -11.00
C ARG A 68 9.18 14.59 -12.09
N ILE A 69 8.51 15.07 -13.13
CA ILE A 69 9.13 15.80 -14.24
C ILE A 69 8.94 17.33 -14.14
N GLY A 70 8.34 17.81 -13.05
CA GLY A 70 8.08 19.23 -12.80
C GLY A 70 6.91 19.83 -13.59
N ASP A 71 6.05 19.02 -14.24
CA ASP A 71 4.88 19.51 -14.97
C ASP A 71 3.68 19.69 -14.01
N MET A 72 3.68 20.81 -13.30
CA MET A 72 2.65 21.13 -12.31
C MET A 72 1.27 21.41 -12.93
N SER A 73 1.23 21.88 -14.19
CA SER A 73 -0.04 22.08 -14.90
C SER A 73 -0.72 20.75 -15.17
N LYS A 74 0.04 19.77 -15.70
CA LYS A 74 -0.48 18.42 -15.94
C LYS A 74 -0.76 17.69 -14.63
N PHE A 75 0.06 17.88 -13.59
CA PHE A 75 -0.22 17.36 -12.25
C PHE A 75 -1.62 17.74 -11.77
N ALA A 76 -1.95 19.05 -11.80
CA ALA A 76 -3.25 19.55 -11.35
C ALA A 76 -4.41 18.99 -12.19
N GLN A 77 -4.24 18.91 -13.52
CA GLN A 77 -5.24 18.30 -14.41
C GLN A 77 -5.49 16.83 -14.08
N ILE A 78 -4.44 16.06 -13.84
CA ILE A 78 -4.55 14.63 -13.51
C ILE A 78 -5.18 14.44 -12.12
N ALA A 79 -4.74 15.20 -11.11
CA ALA A 79 -5.22 15.08 -9.74
C ALA A 79 -6.74 15.30 -9.63
N HIS A 80 -7.27 16.19 -10.48
CA HIS A 80 -8.68 16.55 -10.53
C HIS A 80 -9.45 15.94 -11.72
N ALA A 81 -8.90 14.88 -12.35
CA ALA A 81 -9.57 14.19 -13.45
C ALA A 81 -10.94 13.64 -13.01
N LYS A 82 -11.93 13.66 -13.90
CA LYS A 82 -13.33 13.29 -13.60
C LYS A 82 -13.55 11.77 -13.59
N SER A 83 -12.55 11.00 -14.01
CA SER A 83 -12.58 9.54 -13.98
C SER A 83 -11.17 8.95 -13.91
N GLY A 84 -11.05 7.71 -13.42
CA GLY A 84 -9.80 6.95 -13.49
C GLY A 84 -9.28 6.76 -14.93
N TYR A 85 -10.19 6.63 -15.92
CA TYR A 85 -9.80 6.54 -17.33
C TYR A 85 -9.20 7.84 -17.85
N GLU A 86 -9.77 9.00 -17.48
CA GLU A 86 -9.22 10.31 -17.82
C GLU A 86 -7.86 10.53 -17.16
N ALA A 87 -7.73 10.20 -15.87
CA ALA A 87 -6.46 10.23 -15.17
C ALA A 87 -5.38 9.37 -15.86
N LYS A 88 -5.74 8.14 -16.24
CA LYS A 88 -4.84 7.23 -16.99
C LYS A 88 -4.42 7.84 -18.32
N LYS A 89 -5.36 8.39 -19.08
CA LYS A 89 -5.09 9.02 -20.37
C LYS A 89 -4.13 10.19 -20.21
N LEU A 90 -4.42 11.13 -19.32
CA LEU A 90 -3.57 12.30 -19.05
C LEU A 90 -2.19 11.89 -18.53
N GLY A 91 -2.12 10.86 -17.68
CA GLY A 91 -0.87 10.31 -17.16
C GLY A 91 0.01 9.62 -18.23
N ASN A 92 -0.61 9.05 -19.27
CA ASN A 92 0.12 8.50 -20.42
C ASN A 92 0.63 9.60 -21.37
N GLU A 93 0.09 10.81 -21.30
CA GLU A 93 0.55 11.96 -22.07
C GLU A 93 1.74 12.70 -21.43
N VAL A 94 2.13 12.33 -20.20
CA VAL A 94 3.31 12.90 -19.52
C VAL A 94 4.57 12.52 -20.30
N LYS A 95 5.22 13.53 -20.88
CA LYS A 95 6.44 13.37 -21.69
C LYS A 95 7.69 13.51 -20.82
N GLY A 96 8.79 12.86 -21.20
CA GLY A 96 10.08 13.01 -20.49
C GLY A 96 10.20 12.23 -19.18
N LEU A 97 9.22 11.40 -18.84
CA LEU A 97 9.33 10.47 -17.72
C LEU A 97 10.27 9.31 -18.09
N ASP A 98 11.36 9.15 -17.36
CA ASP A 98 12.19 7.95 -17.46
C ASP A 98 11.41 6.73 -16.93
N VAL A 99 11.15 5.76 -17.81
CA VAL A 99 10.36 4.57 -17.51
C VAL A 99 11.09 3.64 -16.54
N ALA A 100 12.40 3.52 -16.65
CA ALA A 100 13.19 2.67 -15.76
C ALA A 100 13.17 3.22 -14.34
N ASP A 101 13.34 4.53 -14.18
CA ASP A 101 13.27 5.19 -12.88
C ASP A 101 11.86 5.23 -12.32
N TRP A 102 10.84 5.38 -13.17
CA TRP A 102 9.44 5.24 -12.75
C TRP A 102 9.17 3.83 -12.21
N ASN A 103 9.61 2.79 -12.92
CA ASN A 103 9.38 1.42 -12.52
C ASN A 103 9.99 1.10 -11.15
N LYS A 104 11.16 1.68 -10.82
CA LYS A 104 11.80 1.53 -9.49
C LYS A 104 10.94 2.06 -8.33
N ILE A 105 10.15 3.11 -8.56
CA ILE A 105 9.39 3.78 -7.49
C ILE A 105 7.88 3.52 -7.55
N SER A 106 7.35 3.05 -8.69
CA SER A 106 5.91 2.95 -8.93
C SER A 106 5.18 2.11 -7.86
N SER A 107 5.79 1.02 -7.38
CA SER A 107 5.24 0.23 -6.28
C SER A 107 5.10 1.01 -4.97
N LEU A 108 6.08 1.84 -4.62
CA LEU A 108 6.01 2.71 -3.46
C LEU A 108 4.93 3.78 -3.63
N VAL A 109 4.84 4.39 -4.81
CA VAL A 109 3.81 5.39 -5.11
C VAL A 109 2.42 4.77 -4.93
N MET A 110 2.18 3.59 -5.51
CA MET A 110 0.88 2.92 -5.37
C MET A 110 0.54 2.55 -3.93
N ARG A 111 1.53 2.07 -3.16
CA ARG A 111 1.36 1.78 -1.74
C ARG A 111 0.91 3.02 -0.97
N ASN A 112 1.54 4.17 -1.22
CA ASN A 112 1.18 5.43 -0.58
C ASN A 112 -0.20 5.91 -1.02
N THR A 113 -0.53 5.78 -2.31
CA THR A 113 -1.87 6.07 -2.84
C THR A 113 -2.94 5.26 -2.12
N ILE A 114 -2.74 3.96 -1.96
CA ILE A 114 -3.67 3.07 -1.25
C ILE A 114 -3.78 3.49 0.22
N TYR A 115 -2.66 3.75 0.89
CA TYR A 115 -2.66 4.25 2.27
C TYR A 115 -3.50 5.52 2.41
N TYR A 116 -3.25 6.56 1.61
CA TYR A 116 -4.00 7.81 1.68
C TYR A 116 -5.49 7.59 1.40
N LYS A 117 -5.82 6.80 0.38
CA LYS A 117 -7.21 6.45 0.07
C LYS A 117 -7.95 5.88 1.28
N TYR A 118 -7.38 4.88 1.96
CA TYR A 118 -8.04 4.23 3.10
C TYR A 118 -7.87 4.98 4.43
N ARG A 119 -6.84 5.83 4.59
CA ARG A 119 -6.75 6.74 5.73
C ARG A 119 -7.91 7.74 5.72
N ASN A 120 -8.20 8.33 4.56
CA ASN A 120 -9.21 9.36 4.40
C ASN A 120 -10.65 8.81 4.38
N ASN A 121 -10.84 7.52 4.10
CA ASN A 121 -12.16 6.91 3.93
C ASN A 121 -12.35 5.73 4.90
N PRO A 122 -12.77 5.98 6.15
CA PRO A 122 -12.86 4.96 7.21
C PRO A 122 -13.79 3.79 6.90
N ALA A 123 -14.94 4.03 6.23
CA ALA A 123 -15.88 2.96 5.88
C ALA A 123 -15.22 1.93 4.94
N ASN A 124 -14.60 2.40 3.85
CA ASN A 124 -13.88 1.54 2.92
C ASN A 124 -12.66 0.87 3.58
N ARG A 125 -12.04 1.52 4.56
CA ARG A 125 -10.96 0.94 5.36
C ARG A 125 -11.44 -0.24 6.19
N GLU A 126 -12.59 -0.12 6.86
CA GLU A 126 -13.17 -1.24 7.60
C GLU A 126 -13.58 -2.37 6.66
N ASP A 127 -14.14 -2.07 5.49
CA ASP A 127 -14.44 -3.10 4.48
C ASP A 127 -13.18 -3.84 4.02
N LEU A 128 -12.07 -3.12 3.81
CA LEU A 128 -10.76 -3.72 3.50
C LEU A 128 -10.28 -4.62 4.66
N ILE A 129 -10.39 -4.17 5.90
CA ILE A 129 -10.01 -4.96 7.08
C ILE A 129 -10.87 -6.23 7.21
N ASN A 130 -12.17 -6.10 6.94
CA ASN A 130 -13.16 -7.18 7.04
C ASN A 130 -13.01 -8.27 5.97
N THR A 131 -12.19 -8.05 4.94
CA THR A 131 -11.74 -9.14 4.06
C THR A 131 -10.90 -10.20 4.79
N GLY A 132 -10.50 -9.94 6.03
CA GLY A 132 -9.82 -10.88 6.91
C GLY A 132 -8.45 -11.25 6.35
N ASN A 133 -8.24 -12.55 6.09
CA ASN A 133 -7.01 -13.07 5.51
C ASN A 133 -7.16 -13.47 4.04
N LYS A 134 -8.24 -13.10 3.35
CA LYS A 134 -8.46 -13.51 1.96
C LYS A 134 -7.42 -12.90 1.01
N CYS A 135 -7.05 -13.64 -0.03
CA CYS A 135 -6.29 -13.12 -1.16
C CYS A 135 -7.14 -12.10 -1.93
N LEU A 136 -6.61 -10.93 -2.22
CA LEU A 136 -7.30 -9.92 -3.03
C LEU A 136 -6.74 -9.95 -4.45
N VAL A 137 -7.61 -10.06 -5.44
CA VAL A 137 -7.22 -10.24 -6.85
C VAL A 137 -7.96 -9.26 -7.76
N GLU A 138 -7.20 -8.36 -8.41
CA GLU A 138 -7.73 -7.44 -9.43
C GLU A 138 -7.81 -8.19 -10.77
N ALA A 139 -9.02 -8.60 -11.14
CA ALA A 139 -9.30 -9.27 -12.40
C ALA A 139 -9.43 -8.27 -13.55
N ARG A 140 -8.29 -7.76 -14.00
CA ARG A 140 -8.14 -6.79 -15.09
C ARG A 140 -7.08 -7.21 -16.10
N ASP A 141 -7.30 -6.84 -17.36
CA ASP A 141 -6.33 -6.89 -18.46
C ASP A 141 -5.21 -5.83 -18.27
N ASP A 142 -4.46 -5.97 -17.18
CA ASP A 142 -3.28 -5.19 -16.84
C ASP A 142 -2.18 -6.17 -16.38
N PRO A 143 -1.05 -6.26 -17.10
CA PRO A 143 -0.01 -7.26 -16.83
C PRO A 143 0.86 -6.94 -15.61
N VAL A 144 0.65 -5.80 -14.94
CA VAL A 144 1.43 -5.38 -13.77
C VAL A 144 0.56 -5.31 -12.53
N TRP A 145 -0.54 -4.56 -12.61
CA TRP A 145 -1.38 -4.27 -11.45
C TRP A 145 -2.51 -5.28 -11.27
N GLY A 146 -2.95 -5.93 -12.34
CA GLY A 146 -3.98 -6.97 -12.32
C GLY A 146 -3.45 -8.34 -12.72
N THR A 147 -4.38 -9.28 -12.92
CA THR A 147 -4.09 -10.64 -13.39
C THR A 147 -3.67 -10.73 -14.86
N GLY A 148 -3.82 -9.65 -15.64
CA GLY A 148 -3.68 -9.69 -17.10
C GLY A 148 -4.79 -10.46 -17.82
N LEU A 149 -5.88 -10.80 -17.12
CA LEU A 149 -7.05 -11.49 -17.66
C LEU A 149 -8.26 -10.55 -17.64
N LYS A 150 -9.09 -10.63 -18.70
CA LYS A 150 -10.16 -9.66 -18.94
C LYS A 150 -11.32 -9.71 -17.95
N THR A 151 -11.52 -10.83 -17.26
CA THR A 151 -12.69 -11.04 -16.39
C THR A 151 -12.33 -11.84 -15.15
N ALA A 152 -13.10 -11.64 -14.07
CA ALA A 152 -12.98 -12.44 -12.85
C ALA A 152 -13.19 -13.94 -13.12
N ALA A 153 -14.11 -14.30 -14.03
CA ALA A 153 -14.33 -15.69 -14.42
C ALA A 153 -13.08 -16.33 -15.07
N LEU A 154 -12.37 -15.59 -15.93
CA LEU A 154 -11.12 -16.08 -16.51
C LEU A 154 -10.02 -16.22 -15.44
N ALA A 155 -9.89 -15.22 -14.56
CA ALA A 155 -8.92 -15.27 -13.46
C ALA A 155 -9.16 -16.46 -12.51
N TRP A 156 -10.42 -16.79 -12.21
CA TRP A 156 -10.78 -17.95 -11.39
C TRP A 156 -10.36 -19.29 -12.00
N ASN A 157 -10.56 -19.43 -13.31
CA ASN A 157 -10.37 -20.71 -13.99
C ASN A 157 -8.95 -20.92 -14.54
N THR A 158 -8.11 -19.89 -14.50
CA THR A 158 -6.73 -19.95 -14.99
C THR A 158 -5.76 -20.17 -13.83
N PRO A 159 -4.88 -21.19 -13.87
CA PRO A 159 -3.83 -21.36 -12.87
C PRO A 159 -2.98 -20.08 -12.74
N ILE A 160 -2.57 -19.73 -11.53
CA ILE A 160 -1.90 -18.44 -11.27
C ILE A 160 -0.59 -18.33 -12.06
N SER A 161 0.16 -19.42 -12.19
CA SER A 161 1.38 -19.47 -13.02
C SER A 161 1.15 -19.18 -14.52
N GLN A 162 -0.09 -19.19 -14.99
CA GLN A 162 -0.45 -18.88 -16.38
C GLN A 162 -1.04 -17.47 -16.52
N TRP A 163 -1.17 -16.71 -15.43
CA TRP A 163 -1.64 -15.34 -15.49
C TRP A 163 -0.65 -14.47 -16.28
N PRO A 164 -1.13 -13.65 -17.22
CA PRO A 164 -0.28 -12.69 -17.91
C PRO A 164 0.15 -11.51 -17.02
N GLY A 165 -0.47 -11.32 -15.85
CA GLY A 165 -0.16 -10.24 -14.92
C GLY A 165 0.11 -10.63 -13.46
N ASP A 166 0.79 -9.73 -12.76
CA ASP A 166 1.38 -9.97 -11.44
C ASP A 166 0.42 -9.76 -10.26
N ASN A 167 -0.76 -9.17 -10.48
CA ASN A 167 -1.73 -8.80 -9.41
C ASN A 167 -1.12 -7.91 -8.30
N LYS A 168 -0.20 -6.99 -8.64
CA LYS A 168 0.46 -6.14 -7.63
C LYS A 168 -0.51 -5.25 -6.84
N LEU A 169 -1.63 -4.85 -7.43
CA LEU A 169 -2.63 -4.05 -6.70
C LEU A 169 -3.25 -4.85 -5.56
N GLY A 170 -3.64 -6.09 -5.83
CA GLY A 170 -4.15 -7.02 -4.81
C GLY A 170 -3.16 -7.20 -3.66
N GLU A 171 -1.87 -7.32 -3.96
CA GLU A 171 -0.83 -7.42 -2.94
C GLU A 171 -0.69 -6.16 -2.08
N GLU A 172 -0.66 -4.97 -2.69
CA GLU A 172 -0.56 -3.73 -1.93
C GLU A 172 -1.80 -3.47 -1.09
N LEU A 173 -3.00 -3.85 -1.54
CA LEU A 173 -4.22 -3.85 -0.72
C LEU A 173 -4.09 -4.79 0.48
N MET A 174 -3.56 -6.00 0.30
CA MET A 174 -3.33 -6.94 1.41
C MET A 174 -2.29 -6.42 2.42
N ARG A 175 -1.27 -5.68 1.95
CA ARG A 175 -0.29 -5.00 2.82
C ARG A 175 -0.95 -3.86 3.59
N ALA A 176 -1.73 -3.02 2.93
CA ALA A 176 -2.48 -1.94 3.56
C ALA A 176 -3.47 -2.48 4.60
N ARG A 177 -4.18 -3.57 4.30
CA ARG A 177 -5.05 -4.27 5.24
C ARG A 177 -4.31 -4.65 6.53
N ARG A 178 -3.15 -5.30 6.41
CA ARG A 178 -2.34 -5.70 7.57
C ARG A 178 -1.89 -4.49 8.39
N TYR A 179 -1.53 -3.40 7.71
CA TYR A 179 -1.16 -2.15 8.37
C TYR A 179 -2.33 -1.56 9.18
N PHE A 180 -3.51 -1.41 8.58
CA PHE A 180 -4.67 -0.86 9.28
C PHE A 180 -5.21 -1.80 10.39
N GLN A 181 -5.13 -3.12 10.21
CA GLN A 181 -5.40 -4.09 11.29
C GLN A 181 -4.48 -3.88 12.49
N ALA A 182 -3.19 -3.62 12.26
CA ALA A 182 -2.23 -3.37 13.33
C ALA A 182 -2.54 -2.06 14.07
N LEU A 183 -2.91 -0.98 13.35
CA LEU A 183 -3.33 0.28 13.96
C LEU A 183 -4.59 0.11 14.82
N ARG A 184 -5.63 -0.53 14.28
CA ARG A 184 -6.89 -0.79 15.02
C ARG A 184 -6.64 -1.58 16.30
N ASN A 185 -5.77 -2.59 16.24
CA ASN A 185 -5.43 -3.39 17.42
C ASN A 185 -4.59 -2.62 18.44
N GLN A 186 -3.84 -1.59 18.02
CA GLN A 186 -3.14 -0.71 18.95
C GLN A 186 -4.13 0.24 19.64
N GLU A 187 -5.02 0.88 18.88
CA GLU A 187 -6.09 1.76 19.39
C GLU A 187 -6.93 1.03 20.44
N ASN A 188 -7.44 -0.17 20.12
CA ASN A 188 -8.23 -0.96 21.07
C ASN A 188 -7.46 -1.29 22.36
N ARG A 189 -6.14 -1.50 22.28
CA ARG A 189 -5.30 -1.76 23.46
C ARG A 189 -5.06 -0.52 24.33
N PHE A 190 -5.21 0.69 23.77
CA PHE A 190 -5.20 1.92 24.54
C PHE A 190 -6.57 2.18 25.17
N ASP A 191 -7.66 1.87 24.48
CA ASP A 191 -9.02 1.96 25.03
C ASP A 191 -9.24 0.96 26.17
N ASP A 192 -8.82 -0.30 26.02
CA ASP A 192 -8.86 -1.33 27.07
C ASP A 192 -8.05 -0.92 28.33
N LYS A 193 -7.09 0.00 28.18
CA LYS A 193 -6.26 0.54 29.27
C LYS A 193 -6.73 1.90 29.78
N ALA A 194 -7.54 2.63 29.01
CA ALA A 194 -8.13 3.90 29.44
C ALA A 194 -9.12 3.66 30.59
N ASP A 195 -9.85 2.54 30.57
CA ASP A 195 -10.71 2.11 31.67
C ASP A 195 -9.93 1.70 32.93
N GLU A 196 -8.67 1.29 32.78
CA GLU A 196 -7.78 0.89 33.89
C GLU A 196 -7.04 2.09 34.51
N PHE A 197 -7.07 3.24 33.84
CA PHE A 197 -6.32 4.45 34.18
C PHE A 197 -7.19 5.70 34.23
N ALA A 198 -8.47 5.59 34.60
CA ALA A 198 -9.32 6.74 34.87
C ALA A 198 -8.90 7.42 36.20
N PRO A 199 -8.23 8.59 36.19
CA PRO A 199 -8.00 9.35 37.40
C PRO A 199 -9.17 10.34 37.56
N GLU A 200 -9.48 10.69 38.81
CA GLU A 200 -10.29 11.87 39.09
C GLU A 200 -9.70 13.09 38.35
N THR A 201 -10.60 13.91 37.82
CA THR A 201 -10.31 15.10 37.02
C THR A 201 -9.24 16.01 37.61
N SER A 202 -8.28 16.43 36.78
CA SER A 202 -7.74 17.79 36.82
C SER A 202 -7.31 18.24 35.43
N GLN A 203 -7.60 19.50 35.15
CA GLN A 203 -7.28 20.22 33.92
C GLN A 203 -5.76 20.22 33.63
N GLU A 204 -5.43 20.37 32.35
CA GLU A 204 -4.09 20.52 31.75
C GLU A 204 -3.40 19.18 31.45
N ASP A 205 -3.46 18.75 30.17
CA ASP A 205 -2.24 18.40 29.43
C ASP A 205 -2.46 18.22 27.92
N HIS A 206 -1.44 18.65 27.20
CA HIS A 206 -1.38 19.05 25.80
C HIS A 206 -1.12 17.91 24.80
N ALA A 207 -1.58 18.15 23.56
CA ALA A 207 -0.95 17.98 22.23
C ALA A 207 0.21 16.97 21.99
N MET A 208 0.29 16.52 20.71
CA MET A 208 1.39 15.79 19.99
C MET A 208 1.12 14.27 19.85
N THR A 209 1.28 13.59 18.69
CA THR A 209 2.07 13.86 17.48
C THR A 209 1.65 12.93 16.32
N GLU A 210 1.52 13.48 15.11
CA GLU A 210 1.58 12.75 13.84
C GLU A 210 3.05 12.55 13.40
N GLY A 211 3.34 11.45 12.71
CA GLY A 211 4.58 11.31 11.94
C GLY A 211 4.77 9.93 11.32
N MET A 212 4.78 9.84 9.98
CA MET A 212 5.83 9.19 9.16
C MET A 212 5.36 9.02 7.69
N MET A 213 5.90 9.83 6.76
CA MET A 213 6.44 9.41 5.44
C MET A 213 6.94 10.62 4.63
N ILE A 214 8.18 10.55 4.11
CA ILE A 214 8.84 11.57 3.29
C ILE A 214 9.14 10.98 1.90
N LEU A 215 8.79 11.70 0.83
CA LEU A 215 9.39 11.56 -0.51
C LEU A 215 10.44 12.69 -0.72
N PRO A 216 11.50 12.46 -1.51
CA PRO A 216 12.65 13.36 -1.59
C PRO A 216 12.31 14.71 -2.24
N ASP A 217 12.95 15.74 -1.69
CA ASP A 217 12.82 17.15 -2.01
C ASP A 217 13.48 17.48 -3.36
N ASN A 218 12.67 17.47 -4.41
CA ASN A 218 12.95 18.20 -5.65
C ASN A 218 11.81 19.21 -5.88
N GLY A 219 11.75 20.23 -5.02
CA GLY A 219 11.29 21.60 -5.33
C GLY A 219 9.91 21.79 -5.96
N HIS A 220 8.92 22.19 -5.14
CA HIS A 220 7.80 23.05 -5.56
C HIS A 220 8.05 24.48 -5.01
N PRO A 221 7.76 25.56 -5.76
CA PRO A 221 8.33 26.87 -5.46
C PRO A 221 7.56 27.61 -4.38
N GLU A 222 8.21 27.80 -3.23
CA GLU A 222 8.25 29.07 -2.51
C GLU A 222 9.42 29.04 -1.51
N ARG A 223 10.64 29.33 -2.00
CA ARG A 223 11.73 30.02 -1.27
C ARG A 223 12.99 30.10 -2.13
N VAL A 224 13.25 31.30 -2.62
CA VAL A 224 14.53 31.72 -3.19
C VAL A 224 15.39 32.22 -2.02
N GLU A 225 16.51 31.55 -1.72
CA GLU A 225 17.87 32.13 -1.67
C GLU A 225 18.93 31.22 -0.98
N LYS A 226 19.98 30.92 -1.76
CA LYS A 226 21.41 30.69 -1.42
C LYS A 226 21.85 29.43 -0.65
N ARG A 227 22.24 28.38 -1.40
CA ARG A 227 23.65 28.04 -1.74
C ARG A 227 23.74 26.76 -2.60
N ILE A 228 24.56 26.82 -3.64
CA ILE A 228 24.94 25.76 -4.59
C ILE A 228 26.11 24.95 -3.99
N VAL A 229 26.12 23.60 -4.08
CA VAL A 229 27.09 22.72 -4.81
C VAL A 229 26.59 21.25 -4.77
N ALA A 230 26.60 20.55 -5.91
CA ALA A 230 26.62 19.07 -6.07
C ALA A 230 27.98 18.69 -6.70
N PRO A 231 28.56 17.46 -6.53
CA PRO A 231 27.89 16.22 -6.89
C PRO A 231 28.17 14.96 -6.03
N PHE A 232 27.16 14.08 -6.03
CA PHE A 232 27.28 12.62 -5.99
C PHE A 232 28.29 12.16 -7.06
N GLU A 233 29.32 11.39 -6.69
CA GLU A 233 29.76 10.20 -7.46
C GLU A 233 30.85 9.40 -6.74
N GLU A 234 31.65 9.95 -5.83
CA GLU A 234 32.73 9.16 -5.19
C GLU A 234 32.56 9.04 -3.68
N ILE A 235 32.47 7.77 -3.23
CA ILE A 235 32.63 7.28 -1.84
C ILE A 235 31.35 7.26 -0.97
N LYS A 236 30.53 6.21 -1.09
CA LYS A 236 29.92 5.42 0.04
C LYS A 236 28.77 4.47 -0.33
N ALA A 237 28.58 4.12 -1.61
CA ALA A 237 27.72 3.03 -2.06
C ALA A 237 28.05 1.61 -1.50
N SER A 238 28.97 1.49 -0.53
CA SER A 238 29.42 0.19 0.01
C SER A 238 28.98 -0.12 1.45
N ASN A 239 28.61 0.86 2.29
CA ASN A 239 28.50 0.60 3.74
C ASN A 239 27.11 0.80 4.37
N GLU A 240 26.26 1.73 3.91
CA GLU A 240 24.94 1.94 4.55
C GLU A 240 23.87 0.93 4.15
N SER A 241 23.94 0.37 2.94
CA SER A 241 23.06 -0.72 2.50
C SER A 241 23.28 -1.99 3.34
N ASN A 242 24.54 -2.24 3.74
CA ASN A 242 24.90 -3.36 4.62
C ASN A 242 24.46 -3.12 6.08
N GLU A 243 24.39 -1.88 6.55
CA GLU A 243 23.96 -1.56 7.92
C GLU A 243 22.42 -1.59 8.07
N ARG A 244 21.67 -1.15 7.04
CA ARG A 244 20.20 -1.28 7.00
C ARG A 244 19.76 -2.73 6.80
N LYS A 245 20.48 -3.50 5.99
CA LYS A 245 20.28 -4.95 5.85
C LYS A 245 20.61 -5.69 7.16
N ARG A 246 21.71 -5.34 7.84
CA ARG A 246 22.03 -5.88 9.18
C ARG A 246 20.98 -5.56 10.24
N LYS A 247 20.48 -4.32 10.31
CA LYS A 247 19.44 -3.94 11.28
C LYS A 247 18.10 -4.62 11.00
N PHE A 248 17.74 -4.80 9.74
CA PHE A 248 16.53 -5.55 9.36
C PHE A 248 16.66 -7.04 9.69
N ASP A 249 17.79 -7.67 9.35
CA ASP A 249 18.05 -9.08 9.64
C ASP A 249 18.18 -9.37 11.15
N GLN A 250 18.72 -8.41 11.93
CA GLN A 250 18.80 -8.49 13.39
C GLN A 250 17.42 -8.37 14.05
N THR A 251 16.59 -7.43 13.61
CA THR A 251 15.23 -7.23 14.16
C THR A 251 14.30 -8.40 13.79
N LEU A 252 14.45 -8.94 12.58
CA LEU A 252 13.72 -10.13 12.13
C LEU A 252 14.18 -11.39 12.86
N GLY A 253 15.48 -11.54 13.13
CA GLY A 253 16.04 -12.62 13.96
C GLY A 253 15.52 -12.60 15.40
N GLU A 254 15.45 -11.41 16.03
CA GLU A 254 14.91 -11.22 17.38
C GLU A 254 13.39 -11.51 17.47
N MET A 255 12.62 -11.18 16.41
CA MET A 255 11.20 -11.53 16.33
C MET A 255 10.96 -13.02 16.08
N ILE A 256 11.78 -13.68 15.25
CA ILE A 256 11.71 -15.12 15.02
C ILE A 256 12.04 -15.90 16.30
N GLU A 257 13.05 -15.46 17.06
CA GLU A 257 13.45 -16.16 18.28
C GLU A 257 12.46 -15.94 19.44
N ARG A 258 11.88 -14.73 19.56
CA ARG A 258 10.75 -14.49 20.49
C ARG A 258 9.52 -15.34 20.14
N ASN A 259 9.20 -15.50 18.86
CA ASN A 259 8.11 -16.36 18.42
C ASN A 259 8.41 -17.86 18.65
N LYS A 260 9.65 -18.32 18.50
CA LYS A 260 10.03 -19.70 18.85
C LYS A 260 9.93 -19.97 20.35
N ILE A 261 10.33 -19.03 21.22
CA ILE A 261 10.20 -19.13 22.68
C ILE A 261 8.71 -19.15 23.08
N PHE A 262 7.90 -18.30 22.46
CA PHE A 262 6.45 -18.26 22.65
C PHE A 262 5.77 -19.58 22.21
N LEU A 263 6.15 -20.14 21.05
CA LEU A 263 5.63 -21.41 20.56
C LEU A 263 6.13 -22.63 21.36
N LYS A 264 7.33 -22.59 21.95
CA LYS A 264 7.83 -23.64 22.88
C LYS A 264 7.06 -23.64 24.20
N ARG A 265 6.71 -22.47 24.73
CA ARG A 265 5.85 -22.32 25.93
C ARG A 265 4.44 -22.86 25.68
N LEU A 266 3.89 -22.62 24.49
CA LEU A 266 2.59 -23.18 24.07
C LEU A 266 2.60 -24.71 23.86
N LYS A 267 3.75 -25.32 23.54
CA LYS A 267 3.90 -26.78 23.46
C LYS A 267 4.22 -27.44 24.81
N GLY A 268 4.76 -26.69 25.76
CA GLY A 268 5.04 -27.16 27.13
C GLY A 268 3.83 -27.13 28.07
N SER A 269 2.77 -26.36 27.75
CA SER A 269 1.56 -26.26 28.56
C SER A 269 0.46 -27.28 28.20
N LYS A 270 0.78 -28.31 27.39
CA LYS A 270 -0.11 -29.46 27.10
C LYS A 270 0.30 -30.74 27.86
N GLY A 271 0.96 -30.60 29.01
CA GLY A 271 1.36 -31.72 29.85
C GLY A 271 1.23 -31.39 31.33
N SER A 272 0.01 -31.14 31.80
CA SER A 272 -0.38 -31.24 33.22
C SER A 272 -1.90 -31.10 33.33
N GLU A 273 -2.61 -32.19 33.10
CA GLU A 273 -3.97 -32.48 33.60
C GLU A 273 -4.16 -33.99 33.42
N ASP A 274 -3.49 -34.75 34.29
CA ASP A 274 -3.96 -36.05 34.81
C ASP A 274 -4.72 -35.75 36.12
#